data_AF-A0A840ZFE7-F1
#
_entry.id   AF-A0A840ZFE7-F1
#
_cell.length_a   1.000
_cell.length_b   1.000
_cell.length_c   1.000
_cell.angle_alpha   90.00
_cell.angle_beta   90.00
_cell.angle_gamma   90.00
#
_symmetry.space_group_name_H-M   'P 1'
#
loop_
_entity.id
_entity.type
_entity.pdbx_description
1 polymer ?
#
loop_
_entity_poly.entity_id
_entity_poly.type
_entity_poly.pdbx_seq_one_letter_code
_entity_poly.pdbx_strand_id
1 'polypeptide(L)'
;MKSKTVPYELLVRWNADGILVGASFATRTVYSDANEILFDKIADPVPVGLDADADRSVADVLTPENLDVIRSVNLIAGERDQLARMLSSVSAELDALRRQAFPMRGAPIALDPR
;
A
#
# COMPACT_ATOMS: atom_id res chain seq x y z
N MET A 1 -22.08 10.32 -9.52
CA MET A 1 -20.73 10.57 -10.06
C MET A 1 -19.92 11.51 -9.18
N LYS A 2 -18.87 11.01 -8.55
CA LYS A 2 -17.88 11.76 -7.75
C LYS A 2 -16.51 11.65 -8.42
N SER A 3 -15.65 12.64 -8.24
CA SER A 3 -14.25 12.59 -8.70
C SER A 3 -13.31 12.87 -7.54
N LYS A 4 -12.18 12.16 -7.48
CA LYS A 4 -11.09 12.41 -6.52
C LYS A 4 -9.76 12.49 -7.28
N THR A 5 -9.08 13.61 -7.15
CA THR A 5 -7.73 13.82 -7.69
C THR A 5 -6.72 13.60 -6.58
N VAL A 6 -5.71 12.77 -6.84
CA VAL A 6 -4.63 12.48 -5.91
C VAL A 6 -3.28 12.54 -6.63
N PRO A 7 -2.19 12.87 -5.91
CA PRO A 7 -0.84 12.60 -6.41
C PRO A 7 -0.72 11.12 -6.75
N TYR A 8 -0.15 10.81 -7.92
CA TYR A 8 -0.03 9.45 -8.40
C TYR A 8 1.43 9.02 -8.52
N GLU A 9 2.22 9.78 -9.30
CA GLU A 9 3.62 9.44 -9.56
C GLU A 9 4.50 10.69 -9.49
N LEU A 10 5.71 10.52 -8.97
CA LEU A 10 6.79 11.50 -9.04
C LEU A 10 7.74 11.05 -10.15
N LEU A 11 7.83 11.84 -11.20
CA LEU A 11 8.77 11.64 -12.29
C LEU A 11 10.03 12.44 -12.01
N VAL A 12 11.16 11.76 -12.01
CA VAL A 12 12.45 12.35 -11.65
C VAL A 12 13.40 12.15 -12.83
N ARG A 13 14.17 13.19 -13.17
CA ARG A 13 15.12 13.19 -14.29
C ARG A 13 16.51 13.50 -13.77
N TRP A 14 17.45 12.61 -14.06
CA TRP A 14 18.88 12.82 -13.81
C TRP A 14 19.62 13.02 -15.12
N ASN A 15 20.76 13.71 -15.07
CA ASN A 15 21.72 13.72 -16.16
C ASN A 15 22.65 12.48 -16.09
N ALA A 16 23.60 12.40 -17.04
CA ALA A 16 24.56 11.30 -17.11
C ALA A 16 25.50 11.22 -15.89
N ASP A 17 25.67 12.31 -15.16
CA ASP A 17 26.54 12.41 -13.97
C ASP A 17 25.78 12.06 -12.67
N GLY A 18 24.50 11.66 -12.76
CA GLY A 18 23.66 11.34 -11.60
C GLY A 18 23.10 12.56 -10.88
N ILE A 19 23.25 13.76 -11.44
CA ILE A 19 22.72 15.00 -10.88
C ILE A 19 21.23 15.11 -11.22
N LEU A 20 20.41 15.42 -10.23
CA LEU A 20 19.00 15.70 -10.42
C LEU A 20 18.82 16.99 -11.24
N VAL A 21 18.19 16.87 -12.41
CA VAL A 21 17.96 18.00 -13.33
C VAL A 21 16.48 18.39 -13.47
N GLY A 22 15.58 17.61 -12.89
CA GLY A 22 14.16 17.97 -12.84
C GLY A 22 13.30 16.94 -12.14
N ALA A 23 12.20 17.42 -11.57
CA ALA A 23 11.13 16.58 -11.03
C ALA A 23 9.77 17.11 -11.49
N SER A 24 8.82 16.20 -11.74
CA SER A 24 7.44 16.53 -12.10
C SER A 24 6.47 15.60 -11.38
N PHE A 25 5.35 16.12 -10.89
CA PHE A 25 4.28 15.30 -10.31
C PHE A 25 3.17 15.05 -11.33
N ALA A 26 2.83 13.78 -11.54
CA ALA A 26 1.61 13.38 -12.21
C ALA A 26 0.47 13.21 -11.19
N THR A 27 -0.73 13.64 -11.57
CA THR A 27 -1.93 13.42 -10.74
C THR A 27 -2.88 12.46 -11.45
N ARG A 28 -3.56 11.64 -10.66
CA ARG A 28 -4.60 10.72 -11.13
C ARG A 28 -5.94 11.20 -10.60
N THR A 29 -6.88 11.42 -11.50
CA THR A 29 -8.29 11.69 -11.17
C THR A 29 -9.09 10.43 -11.39
N VAL A 30 -9.68 9.90 -10.33
CA VAL A 30 -10.56 8.72 -10.38
C VAL A 30 -12.00 9.20 -10.34
N TYR A 31 -12.81 8.72 -11.29
CA TYR A 31 -14.24 8.98 -11.36
C TYR A 31 -15.00 7.73 -10.90
N SER A 32 -15.87 7.90 -9.92
CA SER A 32 -16.63 6.81 -9.31
C SER A 32 -18.11 7.11 -9.15
N ASP A 33 -18.92 6.06 -9.10
CA ASP A 33 -20.33 6.12 -8.74
C ASP A 33 -20.69 4.91 -7.86
N ALA A 34 -21.46 5.14 -6.79
CA ALA A 34 -21.87 4.08 -5.85
C ALA A 34 -20.75 3.09 -5.41
N ASN A 35 -19.51 3.58 -5.21
CA ASN A 35 -18.27 2.82 -4.91
C ASN A 35 -17.66 2.01 -6.07
N GLU A 36 -18.21 2.08 -7.27
CA GLU A 36 -17.61 1.53 -8.48
C GLU A 36 -16.74 2.58 -9.18
N ILE A 37 -15.54 2.18 -9.60
CA ILE A 37 -14.67 3.03 -10.43
C ILE A 37 -15.16 2.92 -11.87
N LEU A 38 -15.58 4.04 -12.44
CA LEU A 38 -16.05 4.08 -13.83
C LEU A 38 -14.89 4.24 -14.81
N PHE A 39 -14.00 5.18 -14.51
CA PHE A 39 -12.78 5.43 -15.27
C PHE A 39 -11.83 6.31 -14.47
N ASP A 40 -10.59 6.41 -14.93
CA ASP A 40 -9.57 7.30 -14.40
C ASP A 40 -8.86 8.08 -15.50
N LYS A 41 -8.24 9.19 -15.11
CA LYS A 41 -7.44 10.04 -15.99
C LYS A 41 -6.16 10.41 -15.29
N ILE A 42 -5.03 10.18 -15.94
CA ILE A 42 -3.72 10.71 -15.52
C ILE A 42 -3.51 12.04 -16.25
N ALA A 43 -3.20 13.08 -15.49
CA ALA A 43 -2.89 14.40 -16.02
C ALA A 43 -1.43 14.48 -16.46
N ASP A 44 -1.13 15.40 -17.38
CA ASP A 44 0.24 15.68 -17.77
C ASP A 44 1.09 16.09 -16.55
N PRO A 45 2.33 15.58 -16.42
CA PRO A 45 3.16 15.88 -15.27
C PRO A 45 3.50 17.36 -15.15
N VAL A 46 3.32 17.94 -13.96
CA VAL A 46 3.62 19.35 -13.67
C VAL A 46 5.00 19.46 -13.01
N PRO A 47 5.92 20.31 -13.51
CA PRO A 47 7.23 20.52 -12.90
C PRO A 47 7.13 20.97 -11.45
N VAL A 48 8.05 20.49 -10.62
CA VAL A 48 8.16 20.84 -9.20
C VAL A 48 9.49 21.55 -9.01
N GLY A 49 9.45 22.71 -8.36
CA GLY A 49 10.67 23.42 -7.96
C GLY A 49 11.50 22.54 -7.03
N LEU A 50 12.79 22.39 -7.35
CA LEU A 50 13.76 21.66 -6.53
C LEU A 50 14.38 22.54 -5.44
N ASP A 51 14.06 23.83 -5.48
CA ASP A 51 14.50 24.84 -4.52
C ASP A 51 13.62 24.75 -3.27
N ALA A 52 13.92 23.79 -2.40
CA ALA A 52 13.35 23.79 -1.05
C ALA A 52 14.29 24.58 -0.13
N ASP A 53 13.81 25.72 0.38
CA ASP A 53 14.39 26.54 1.46
C ASP A 53 14.42 25.81 2.83
N ALA A 54 14.87 24.56 2.85
CA ALA A 54 15.02 23.78 4.08
C ALA A 54 16.35 23.03 4.03
N ASP A 55 17.00 22.89 5.18
CA ASP A 55 18.35 22.34 5.42
C ASP A 55 18.66 20.92 4.86
N ARG A 56 17.82 20.37 3.97
CA ARG A 56 18.10 19.27 3.06
C ARG A 56 17.40 19.54 1.72
N SER A 57 18.17 19.65 0.64
CA SER A 57 17.57 19.78 -0.69
C SER A 57 16.75 18.53 -0.99
N VAL A 58 15.58 18.69 -1.60
CA VAL A 58 14.81 17.56 -2.15
C VAL A 58 15.67 16.75 -3.13
N ALA A 59 16.68 17.37 -3.74
CA ALA A 59 17.67 16.69 -4.56
C ALA A 59 18.49 15.62 -3.80
N ASP A 60 18.82 15.86 -2.53
CA ASP A 60 19.59 14.92 -1.71
C ASP A 60 18.77 13.68 -1.34
N VAL A 61 17.44 13.81 -1.31
CA VAL A 61 16.52 12.69 -1.05
C VAL A 61 16.21 11.91 -2.33
N LEU A 62 16.18 12.60 -3.48
CA LEU A 62 15.87 12.02 -4.79
C LEU A 62 17.12 11.54 -5.56
N THR A 63 18.18 11.13 -4.87
CA THR A 63 19.29 10.44 -5.54
C THR A 63 18.84 9.05 -6.03
N PRO A 64 19.44 8.53 -7.10
CA PRO A 64 19.12 7.19 -7.61
C PRO A 64 19.21 6.11 -6.53
N GLU A 65 20.24 6.16 -5.69
CA GLU A 65 20.48 5.19 -4.62
C GLU A 65 19.37 5.24 -3.56
N ASN A 66 18.94 6.44 -3.17
CA ASN A 66 17.88 6.61 -2.18
C ASN A 66 16.53 6.14 -2.73
N LEU A 67 16.24 6.38 -4.02
CA LEU A 67 15.02 5.87 -4.65
C LEU A 67 15.02 4.36 -4.80
N ASP A 68 16.17 3.73 -5.06
CA ASP A 68 16.30 2.27 -5.09
C ASP A 68 16.07 1.65 -3.72
N VAL A 69 16.57 2.29 -2.65
CA VAL A 69 16.28 1.89 -1.28
C VAL A 69 14.78 2.01 -0.99
N ILE A 70 14.14 3.13 -1.35
CA ILE A 70 12.70 3.35 -1.14
C ILE A 70 11.87 2.29 -1.90
N ARG A 71 12.23 1.98 -3.15
CA ARG A 71 11.58 0.93 -3.94
C ARG A 71 11.71 -0.44 -3.28
N SER A 72 12.92 -0.77 -2.81
CA SER A 72 13.19 -2.03 -2.14
C SER A 72 12.39 -2.17 -0.83
N VAL A 73 12.34 -1.10 -0.03
CA VAL A 73 11.53 -1.07 1.20
C VAL A 73 10.05 -1.27 0.91
N ASN A 74 9.51 -0.62 -0.13
CA ASN A 74 8.12 -0.79 -0.52
C ASN A 74 7.78 -2.21 -0.99
N LEU A 75 8.69 -2.86 -1.72
CA LEU A 75 8.54 -4.26 -2.11
C LEU A 75 8.49 -5.17 -0.87
N ILE A 76 9.45 -5.02 0.06
CA ILE A 76 9.50 -5.78 1.31
C ILE A 76 8.23 -5.56 2.14
N ALA A 77 7.71 -4.33 2.19
CA ALA A 77 6.46 -4.03 2.88
C ALA A 77 5.26 -4.74 2.25
N GLY A 78 5.19 -4.78 0.91
CA GLY A 78 4.15 -5.53 0.19
C GLY A 78 4.21 -7.04 0.45
N GLU A 79 5.41 -7.63 0.42
CA GLU A 79 5.63 -9.04 0.75
C GLU A 79 5.23 -9.35 2.20
N ARG A 80 5.61 -8.48 3.16
CA ARG A 80 5.20 -8.59 4.56
C ARG A 80 3.69 -8.58 4.72
N ASP A 81 3.00 -7.67 4.04
CA ASP A 81 1.55 -7.54 4.13
C ASP A 81 0.84 -8.77 3.51
N GLN A 82 1.39 -9.32 2.43
CA GLN A 82 0.91 -10.58 1.85
C GLN A 82 1.10 -11.76 2.81
N LEU A 83 2.27 -11.88 3.44
CA LEU A 83 2.54 -12.90 4.45
C LEU A 83 1.61 -12.77 5.66
N ALA A 84 1.32 -11.55 6.11
CA ALA A 84 0.38 -11.30 7.19
C ALA A 84 -1.04 -11.79 6.85
N ARG A 85 -1.50 -11.60 5.61
CA ARG A 85 -2.79 -12.12 5.14
C ARG A 85 -2.80 -13.65 5.10
N MET A 86 -1.73 -14.27 4.59
CA MET A 86 -1.61 -15.73 4.57
C MET A 86 -1.63 -16.31 5.98
N LEU A 87 -0.88 -15.71 6.92
CA LEU A 87 -0.86 -16.13 8.32
C LEU A 87 -2.25 -16.03 8.94
N SER A 88 -2.98 -14.94 8.68
CA SER A 88 -4.36 -14.77 9.14
C SER A 88 -5.29 -15.86 8.60
N SER A 89 -5.15 -16.23 7.32
CA SER A 89 -5.92 -17.33 6.70
C SER A 89 -5.64 -18.66 7.39
N VAL A 90 -4.35 -19.00 7.55
CA VAL A 90 -3.93 -20.26 8.19
C VAL A 90 -4.41 -20.32 9.65
N SER A 91 -4.36 -19.20 10.38
CA SER A 91 -4.89 -19.14 11.74
C SER A 91 -6.40 -19.37 11.79
N ALA A 92 -7.15 -18.80 10.85
CA ALA A 92 -8.60 -18.99 10.78
C ALA A 92 -8.98 -20.45 10.44
N GLU A 93 -8.23 -21.10 9.54
CA GLU A 93 -8.37 -22.51 9.22
C GLU A 93 -8.06 -23.40 10.42
N LEU A 94 -6.99 -23.10 11.17
CA LEU A 94 -6.64 -23.82 12.39
C LEU A 94 -7.74 -23.68 13.46
N ASP A 95 -8.32 -22.50 13.62
CA ASP A 95 -9.42 -22.27 14.56
C ASP A 95 -10.72 -22.94 14.11
N ALA A 96 -10.97 -23.05 12.80
CA ALA A 96 -12.07 -23.85 12.27
C ALA A 96 -11.87 -25.34 12.56
N LEU A 97 -10.67 -25.87 12.32
CA LEU A 97 -10.30 -27.25 12.62
C LEU A 97 -10.39 -27.56 14.13
N ARG A 98 -9.93 -26.66 15.00
CA ARG A 98 -10.08 -26.81 16.46
C ARG A 98 -11.54 -26.88 16.88
N ARG A 99 -12.41 -26.05 16.30
CA ARG A 99 -13.85 -26.09 16.57
C ARG A 99 -14.52 -27.37 16.04
N GLN A 100 -14.03 -27.93 14.94
CA GLN A 100 -14.50 -29.21 14.41
C GLN A 100 -13.99 -30.41 15.22
N ALA A 101 -12.75 -30.36 15.73
CA ALA A 101 -12.16 -31.43 16.54
C ALA A 101 -12.67 -31.45 17.99
N PHE A 102 -13.11 -30.30 18.51
CA PHE A 102 -13.77 -30.17 19.81
C PHE A 102 -15.17 -29.57 19.65
N PRO A 103 -16.14 -30.31 19.07
CA PRO A 103 -17.54 -29.91 19.19
C PRO A 103 -17.86 -29.97 20.69
N MET A 104 -18.34 -28.86 21.26
CA MET A 104 -18.59 -28.67 22.70
C MET A 104 -18.83 -29.99 23.45
N ARG A 105 -17.81 -30.45 24.18
CA ARG A 105 -17.93 -31.56 25.15
C ARG A 105 -18.66 -31.01 26.37
N GLY A 106 -19.94 -30.72 26.20
CA GLY A 106 -20.77 -30.00 27.14
C GLY A 106 -22.24 -30.23 26.86
N ALA A 107 -22.62 -31.46 26.50
CA ALA A 107 -23.99 -31.88 26.77
C ALA A 107 -24.13 -31.95 28.30
N PRO A 108 -25.01 -31.16 28.93
CA PRO A 108 -25.29 -31.33 30.35
C PRO A 108 -25.79 -32.76 30.54
N ILE A 109 -25.04 -33.55 31.32
CA ILE A 109 -25.53 -34.83 31.80
C ILE A 109 -26.71 -34.50 32.70
N ALA A 110 -27.93 -34.69 32.19
CA ALA A 110 -29.10 -34.75 33.04
C ALA A 110 -28.91 -35.95 33.97
N LEU A 111 -28.48 -35.68 35.20
CA LEU A 111 -28.57 -36.62 36.30
C LEU A 111 -30.07 -36.80 36.58
N ASP A 112 -30.61 -37.93 36.12
CA ASP A 112 -31.97 -38.39 36.48
C ASP A 112 -31.98 -38.69 37.99
N PRO A 113 -32.72 -37.92 38.82
CA PRO A 113 -32.87 -38.23 40.23
C PRO A 113 -33.99 -39.26 40.38
N ARG A 114 -33.61 -40.53 40.52
CA ARG A 114 -34.47 -41.57 41.09
C ARG A 114 -34.03 -41.89 42.50
#